data_AF-A0A936UQU2-F1
#
_entry.id   AF-A0A936UQU2-F1
#
_cell.length_a   1.000
_cell.length_b   1.000
_cell.length_c   1.000
_cell.angle_alpha   90.00
_cell.angle_beta   90.00
_cell.angle_gamma   90.00
#
_symmetry.space_group_name_H-M   'P 1'
#
loop_
_entity.id
_entity.type
_entity.pdbx_description
1 polymer ?
#
loop_
_entity_poly.entity_id
_entity_poly.type
_entity_poly.pdbx_seq_one_letter_code
_entity_poly.pdbx_strand_id
1 'polypeptide(L)'
;MHTLLLSCRKAAELIEQQSFAPLPPGQKVQLWMHTRICAGCKVFQHQNELMDRLLEQRVAEPLPIPTTQLEKRIIAAIDNHN
;
A
#
# COMPACT_ATOMS: atom_id res chain seq x y z
N MET A 1 23.69 3.06 -15.57
CA MET A 1 23.83 4.01 -14.44
C MET A 1 23.63 3.24 -13.15
N HIS A 2 24.73 2.70 -12.62
CA HIS A 2 24.81 1.94 -11.38
C HIS A 2 25.86 2.65 -10.51
N THR A 3 25.72 2.57 -9.18
CA THR A 3 26.55 3.25 -8.17
C THR A 3 26.14 4.73 -8.02
N LEU A 4 25.22 5.06 -7.11
CA LEU A 4 25.43 5.06 -5.66
C LEU A 4 24.14 4.64 -4.91
N LEU A 5 24.28 3.65 -4.02
CA LEU A 5 23.34 3.08 -3.05
C LEU A 5 22.20 2.15 -3.51
N LEU A 6 21.46 2.37 -4.60
CA LEU A 6 20.37 1.47 -5.02
C LEU A 6 20.23 1.37 -6.54
N SER A 7 19.83 0.19 -7.04
CA SER A 7 19.29 0.09 -8.41
C SER A 7 17.87 0.65 -8.43
N CYS A 8 17.43 1.18 -9.57
CA CYS A 8 16.04 1.67 -9.71
C CYS A 8 15.02 0.58 -9.39
N ARG A 9 15.31 -0.68 -9.76
CA ARG A 9 14.49 -1.83 -9.38
C ARG A 9 14.38 -1.99 -7.87
N LYS A 10 15.51 -1.93 -7.15
CA LYS A 10 15.48 -2.08 -5.68
C LYS A 10 14.77 -0.90 -5.02
N ALA A 11 14.93 0.31 -5.57
CA ALA A 11 14.19 1.47 -5.09
C ALA A 11 12.67 1.29 -5.28
N ALA A 12 12.22 0.76 -6.42
CA ALA A 12 10.80 0.45 -6.65
C ALA A 12 10.26 -0.59 -5.65
N GLU A 13 11.02 -1.68 -5.42
CA GLU A 13 10.66 -2.68 -4.39
C GLU A 13 10.49 -2.06 -2.99
N LEU A 14 11.40 -1.15 -2.60
CA LEU A 14 11.31 -0.47 -1.30
C LEU A 14 10.13 0.53 -1.22
N ILE A 15 9.80 1.20 -2.34
CA ILE A 15 8.66 2.13 -2.45
C ILE A 15 7.33 1.39 -2.26
N GLU A 16 7.18 0.19 -2.81
CA GLU A 16 5.99 -0.62 -2.59
C GLU A 16 5.98 -1.23 -1.19
N GLN A 17 7.12 -1.72 -0.71
CA GLN A 17 7.22 -2.34 0.61
C GLN A 17 6.83 -1.39 1.74
N GLN A 18 7.21 -0.10 1.64
CA GLN A 18 6.85 0.90 2.67
C GLN A 18 5.33 1.12 2.83
N SER A 19 4.52 0.79 1.82
CA SER A 19 3.06 0.90 1.86
C SER A 19 2.42 -0.19 2.73
N PHE A 20 3.09 -1.34 2.90
CA PHE A 20 2.58 -2.46 3.70
C PHE A 20 3.23 -2.56 5.08
N ALA A 21 4.51 -2.16 5.20
CA ALA A 21 5.26 -2.23 6.43
C ALA A 21 6.37 -1.16 6.50
N PRO A 22 6.68 -0.60 7.69
CA PRO A 22 7.74 0.38 7.82
C PRO A 22 9.10 -0.20 7.42
N LEU A 23 9.85 0.54 6.62
CA LEU A 23 11.20 0.16 6.23
C LEU A 23 12.20 0.31 7.38
N PRO A 24 13.23 -0.54 7.44
CA PRO A 24 14.38 -0.33 8.32
C PRO A 24 15.02 1.04 8.08
N PRO A 25 15.52 1.74 9.12
CA PRO A 25 16.03 3.10 8.99
C PRO A 25 17.09 3.28 7.91
N GLY A 26 18.01 2.31 7.76
CA GLY A 26 19.04 2.34 6.72
C GLY A 26 18.46 2.31 5.30
N GLN A 27 17.47 1.44 5.06
CA GLN A 27 16.80 1.35 3.74
C GLN A 27 15.96 2.58 3.45
N LYS A 28 15.33 3.16 4.48
CA LYS A 28 14.58 4.41 4.36
C LYS A 28 15.48 5.57 3.94
N VAL A 29 16.68 5.70 4.53
CA VAL A 29 17.67 6.73 4.15
C VAL A 29 18.20 6.50 2.74
N GLN A 30 18.52 5.25 2.39
CA GLN A 30 18.97 4.90 1.03
C GLN A 30 17.94 5.27 -0.03
N LEU A 31 16.67 4.91 0.20
CA LEU A 31 15.58 5.24 -0.70
C LEU A 31 15.39 6.75 -0.82
N TRP A 32 15.40 7.47 0.31
CA TRP A 32 15.27 8.93 0.37
C TRP A 32 16.36 9.67 -0.42
N MET A 33 17.60 9.15 -0.42
CA MET A 33 18.67 9.68 -1.26
C MET A 33 18.42 9.34 -2.74
N HIS A 34 18.06 8.10 -3.05
CA HIS A 34 17.87 7.66 -4.43
C HIS A 34 16.75 8.43 -5.14
N THR A 35 15.61 8.65 -4.51
CA THR A 35 14.48 9.39 -5.11
C THR A 35 14.77 10.89 -5.30
N ARG A 36 15.83 11.44 -4.67
CA ARG A 36 16.29 12.81 -4.95
C ARG A 36 17.16 12.91 -6.19
N ILE A 37 17.86 11.84 -6.54
CA ILE A 37 18.81 11.81 -7.66
C ILE A 37 18.13 11.26 -8.92
N CYS A 38 17.26 10.27 -8.76
CA CYS A 38 16.55 9.61 -9.86
C CYS A 38 15.14 10.17 -10.02
N ALA A 39 14.92 10.97 -11.06
CA ALA A 39 13.61 11.52 -11.38
C ALA A 39 12.54 10.43 -11.62
N GLY A 40 12.90 9.31 -12.25
CA GLY A 40 11.97 8.20 -12.48
C GLY A 40 11.46 7.59 -11.16
N CYS A 41 12.37 7.34 -10.21
CA CYS A 41 11.98 6.82 -8.90
C CYS A 41 11.20 7.85 -8.07
N LYS A 42 11.48 9.15 -8.24
CA LYS A 42 10.69 10.24 -7.63
C LYS A 42 9.24 10.24 -8.13
N VAL A 43 9.04 10.11 -9.44
CA VAL A 43 7.70 10.03 -10.03
C VAL A 43 6.99 8.77 -9.59
N PHE A 44 7.68 7.62 -9.61
CA PHE A 44 7.11 6.35 -9.15
C PHE A 44 6.66 6.41 -7.69
N GLN A 45 7.47 7.00 -6.80
CA GLN A 45 7.11 7.23 -5.40
C GLN A 45 5.80 8.02 -5.27
N HIS A 46 5.66 9.12 -6.02
CA HIS A 46 4.46 9.94 -5.97
C HIS A 46 3.22 9.22 -6.51
N GLN A 47 3.39 8.42 -7.58
CA GLN A 47 2.31 7.58 -8.12
C GLN A 47 1.84 6.55 -7.09
N ASN A 48 2.79 5.89 -6.41
CA ASN A 48 2.47 4.90 -5.39
C ASN A 48 1.69 5.53 -4.22
N GLU A 49 2.16 6.67 -3.69
CA GLU A 49 1.45 7.41 -2.62
C GLU A 49 0.06 7.90 -3.06
N LEU A 50 -0.13 8.24 -4.33
CA LEU A 50 -1.46 8.60 -4.86
C LEU A 50 -2.38 7.39 -4.90
N MET A 51 -1.88 6.24 -5.35
CA MET A 51 -2.64 4.99 -5.38
C MET A 51 -3.09 4.58 -3.98
N ASP A 52 -2.18 4.61 -3.01
CA ASP A 52 -2.50 4.27 -1.62
C ASP A 52 -3.62 5.15 -1.05
N ARG A 53 -3.53 6.48 -1.24
CA ARG A 53 -4.59 7.42 -0.82
C ARG A 53 -5.94 7.15 -1.48
N LEU A 54 -5.95 6.84 -2.77
CA LEU A 54 -7.18 6.54 -3.50
C LEU A 54 -7.82 5.22 -3.03
N LEU A 55 -7.00 4.24 -2.64
CA LEU A 55 -7.47 2.97 -2.08
C LEU A 55 -8.01 3.17 -0.66
N GLU A 56 -7.31 3.90 0.20
CA GLU A 56 -7.78 4.24 1.55
C GLU A 56 -9.13 4.98 1.52
N GLN A 57 -9.32 5.91 0.59
CA GLN A 57 -10.60 6.61 0.42
C GLN A 57 -11.75 5.68 0.04
N ARG A 58 -11.51 4.65 -0.79
CA ARG A 58 -12.56 3.66 -1.12
C ARG A 58 -12.93 2.76 0.05
N VAL A 59 -11.98 2.46 0.94
CA VAL A 59 -12.21 1.60 2.11
C VAL A 59 -12.91 2.37 3.24
N ALA A 60 -12.71 3.69 3.31
CA ALA A 60 -13.34 4.54 4.32
C ALA A 60 -14.83 4.82 4.08
N GLU A 61 -15.32 4.64 2.84
CA GLU A 61 -16.75 4.66 2.55
C GLU A 61 -17.43 3.48 3.28
N PRO A 62 -18.37 3.73 4.22
CA PRO A 62 -19.13 2.66 4.83
C PRO A 62 -19.77 1.84 3.72
N LEU A 63 -19.58 0.52 3.73
CA LEU A 63 -20.25 -0.36 2.78
C LEU A 63 -21.75 0.01 2.77
N PRO A 64 -22.36 0.21 1.60
CA PRO A 64 -23.76 0.67 1.48
C PRO A 64 -24.78 -0.33 2.05
N ILE A 65 -24.31 -1.47 2.58
CA ILE A 65 -25.10 -2.53 3.18
C ILE A 65 -24.83 -2.48 4.69
N PRO A 66 -25.84 -2.21 5.53
CA PRO A 66 -25.72 -2.35 6.97
C PRO A 66 -25.23 -3.78 7.29
N THR A 67 -24.09 -3.89 7.98
CA THR A 67 -23.51 -5.18 8.40
C THR A 67 -24.50 -6.04 9.17
N THR A 68 -25.47 -5.42 9.85
CA THR A 68 -26.57 -6.08 10.55
C THR A 68 -27.44 -6.97 9.67
N GLN A 69 -27.57 -6.69 8.37
CA GLN A 69 -28.38 -7.50 7.46
C GLN A 69 -27.58 -8.71 6.94
N LEU A 70 -26.28 -8.53 6.71
CA LEU A 70 -25.38 -9.61 6.30
C LEU A 70 -25.14 -10.58 7.46
N GLU A 71 -24.92 -10.06 8.66
CA GLU A 71 -24.74 -10.83 9.89
C GLU A 71 -25.95 -11.72 10.17
N LYS A 72 -27.17 -11.17 10.08
CA LYS A 72 -28.42 -11.95 10.19
C LYS A 72 -28.53 -13.07 9.15
N ARG A 73 -28.08 -12.84 7.92
CA ARG A 73 -28.10 -13.85 6.84
C ARG A 73 -27.07 -14.97 7.08
N ILE A 74 -25.90 -14.64 7.61
CA ILE A 74 -24.86 -15.62 7.94
C ILE A 74 -25.34 -16.53 9.08
N ILE A 75 -25.89 -15.93 10.15
CA ILE A 75 -26.44 -16.69 11.29
C ILE A 75 -27.56 -17.63 10.83
N ALA A 76 -28.53 -17.12 10.06
CA ALA A 76 -29.64 -17.94 9.54
C ALA A 76 -29.19 -19.08 8.60
N ALA A 77 -28.08 -18.91 7.87
CA ALA A 77 -27.53 -19.95 7.00
C ALA A 77 -26.79 -21.03 7.79
N ILE A 78 -26.17 -20.69 8.91
CA ILE A 78 -25.53 -21.65 9.83
C ILE A 78 -26.59 -22.45 10.59
N ASP A 79 -27.65 -21.78 11.05
CA ASP A 79 -28.73 -22.42 11.82
C ASP A 79 -29.57 -23.41 10.99
N ASN A 80 -29.71 -23.20 9.68
CA ASN A 80 -30.42 -24.12 8.78
C ASN A 80 -29.63 -25.40 8.41
N HIS A 81 -28.38 -25.52 8.87
CA HIS A 81 -27.52 -26.69 8.61
C HIS A 81 -27.32 -27.59 9.86
N ASN A 82 -28.13 -27.38 10.91
CA ASN A 82 -28.20 -28.22 12.12
C ASN A 82 -29.62 -28.79 12.29
#